data_AF-A0A944UD92-F1
#
_entry.id   AF-A0A944UD92-F1
#
_cell.length_a   1.000
_cell.length_b   1.000
_cell.length_c   1.000
_cell.angle_alpha   90.00
_cell.angle_beta   90.00
_cell.angle_gamma   90.00
#
_symmetry.space_group_name_H-M   'P 1'
#
loop_
_entity.id
_entity.type
_entity.pdbx_description
1 polymer ?
#
loop_
_entity_poly.entity_id
_entity_poly.type
_entity_poly.pdbx_seq_one_letter_code
_entity_poly.pdbx_strand_id
1 'polypeptide(L)'
;MNLRKICILSLLFSFISTTLSAGEDQNSLTETLPMLKAGVTPQTWNDAWVGFDPRKEPMDVEVLKEWEEDNVILKVLRYRIGVFKGEKAMMAGVYGYPKGGKKLPGLLQIHGGGQYADYKAPLTNAKRGYASISISWAGRISAPGYRVSPHEVKLFWEGKIKDPRYKITTDWGALDAYHAPSRNGKDAFPSIPVADWTLDSIESPRNNSWFLAALGARRGLTFLECQPEVDGSKLGVYGHSMGGKLTVLTAGSDERVKAAVPSCGGISDRYSSNPLHLATVSDPPSLKKITCPIFFQSPSNDFHGRINDLEVSISEIKSEDWRVACSPHHNHQDSAEYEVASQLWFDQYLKGSFKLPSTPQINVNLSQGKEPLVTLKIDESKFDSIDVFYTQQGQADGKKDDSTNTKSRFWHHVPVARNNNAWRTKLSIYTLDKPLWVYANVTYKLDKPITGAGYYYGVYKTEKFTLSSLMQVITPRELKNAKVVATMKPSLVIEDFKGDWRKEWFSYNKNKWDIKTHKIYDPVWSGPKGAKLYFEVKAEVPNKMIVGLDSYVAEVSVRGENEWQGVKLTVSDFKNFKLESKNSWSEFRQLRMGATETLRPPKLSELKARQVGSPWKGKLPEFRFLKWLKE
;
A
#
# COMPACT_ATOMS: atom_id res chain seq x y z
N MET A 1 20.86 -45.89 87.39
CA MET A 1 21.00 -44.43 87.66
C MET A 1 19.81 -43.73 87.03
N ASN A 2 18.92 -43.18 87.86
CA ASN A 2 17.75 -42.30 87.61
C ASN A 2 16.74 -42.67 86.50
N LEU A 3 15.58 -43.26 86.84
CA LEU A 3 14.32 -42.68 87.39
C LEU A 3 13.27 -42.28 86.32
N ARG A 4 12.22 -43.13 86.23
CA ARG A 4 10.76 -42.83 86.24
C ARG A 4 10.21 -41.74 85.28
N LYS A 5 9.14 -41.92 84.49
CA LYS A 5 7.77 -42.32 84.86
C LYS A 5 6.91 -42.45 83.58
N ILE A 6 5.97 -43.40 83.59
CA ILE A 6 4.82 -43.53 82.66
C ILE A 6 3.69 -42.62 83.16
N CYS A 7 2.93 -41.99 82.26
CA CYS A 7 1.48 -41.76 82.43
C CYS A 7 0.78 -41.47 81.09
N ILE A 8 -0.31 -42.20 80.88
CA ILE A 8 -1.32 -42.08 79.83
C ILE A 8 -2.30 -40.96 80.21
N LEU A 9 -2.75 -40.14 79.25
CA LEU A 9 -4.06 -39.50 79.35
C LEU A 9 -4.67 -39.25 77.96
N SER A 10 -5.83 -39.85 77.74
CA SER A 10 -6.74 -39.68 76.61
C SER A 10 -7.50 -38.36 76.75
N LEU A 11 -7.71 -37.64 75.65
CA LEU A 11 -8.68 -36.55 75.57
C LEU A 11 -9.33 -36.56 74.17
N LEU A 12 -10.60 -36.97 74.14
CA LEU A 12 -11.55 -36.66 73.08
C LEU A 12 -11.80 -35.15 73.07
N PHE A 13 -11.83 -34.50 71.89
CA PHE A 13 -12.75 -33.38 71.64
C PHE A 13 -13.04 -33.18 70.14
N SER A 14 -14.34 -33.27 69.85
CA SER A 14 -15.19 -32.68 68.80
C SER A 14 -14.71 -32.41 67.36
N PHE A 15 -15.52 -32.98 66.46
CA PHE A 15 -15.86 -32.51 65.12
C PHE A 15 -15.93 -30.98 64.97
N ILE A 16 -15.20 -30.44 63.99
CA ILE A 16 -15.71 -29.41 63.09
C ILE A 16 -15.34 -29.83 61.68
N SER A 17 -16.36 -30.27 60.93
CA SER A 17 -16.32 -30.41 59.49
C SER A 17 -16.24 -29.02 58.86
N THR A 18 -15.04 -28.52 58.57
CA THR A 18 -14.88 -27.51 57.54
C THR A 18 -14.62 -28.23 56.23
N THR A 19 -15.70 -28.40 55.47
CA THR A 19 -15.62 -28.57 54.02
C THR A 19 -14.77 -27.44 53.47
N LEU A 20 -13.49 -27.71 53.20
CA LEU A 20 -12.78 -27.03 52.14
C LEU A 20 -13.53 -27.38 50.85
N SER A 21 -14.57 -26.60 50.57
CA SER A 21 -14.92 -26.28 49.21
C SER A 21 -13.67 -25.65 48.62
N ALA A 22 -12.81 -26.49 48.05
CA ALA A 22 -12.05 -26.13 46.87
C ALA A 22 -13.10 -25.78 45.82
N GLY A 23 -13.64 -24.56 45.94
CA GLY A 23 -14.38 -23.92 44.89
C GLY A 23 -13.42 -23.87 43.72
N GLU A 24 -13.83 -24.51 42.64
CA GLU A 24 -13.13 -24.48 41.38
C GLU A 24 -12.85 -23.01 41.03
N ASP A 25 -11.61 -22.56 41.25
CA ASP A 25 -11.04 -21.48 40.46
C ASP A 25 -10.88 -22.04 39.05
N GLN A 26 -12.02 -22.16 38.34
CA GLN A 26 -12.02 -22.22 36.90
C GLN A 26 -11.26 -20.98 36.45
N ASN A 27 -10.09 -21.20 35.88
CA ASN A 27 -9.19 -20.24 35.25
C ASN A 27 -9.97 -19.31 34.30
N SER A 28 -10.68 -18.31 34.82
CA SER A 28 -11.53 -17.43 34.01
C SER A 28 -10.61 -16.48 33.28
N LEU A 29 -10.54 -16.62 31.96
CA LEU A 29 -9.77 -15.72 31.12
C LEU A 29 -10.26 -14.28 31.31
N THR A 30 -9.36 -13.37 31.70
CA THR A 30 -9.69 -11.95 31.85
C THR A 30 -9.77 -11.27 30.49
N GLU A 31 -10.82 -10.48 30.27
CA GLU A 31 -11.02 -9.67 29.06
C GLU A 31 -9.85 -8.71 28.79
N THR A 32 -9.45 -8.58 27.53
CA THR A 32 -8.37 -7.69 27.09
C THR A 32 -8.69 -6.21 27.25
N LEU A 33 -9.95 -5.85 26.98
CA LEU A 33 -10.43 -4.49 27.06
C LEU A 33 -11.44 -4.38 28.21
N PRO A 34 -11.42 -3.27 28.97
CA PRO A 34 -12.43 -3.06 29.99
C PRO A 34 -13.80 -2.92 29.33
N MET A 35 -14.82 -3.51 29.96
CA MET A 35 -16.22 -3.26 29.61
C MET A 35 -16.51 -1.75 29.59
N LEU A 36 -17.34 -1.30 28.65
CA LEU A 36 -17.74 0.10 28.57
C LEU A 36 -18.47 0.52 29.85
N LYS A 37 -17.98 1.57 30.52
CA LYS A 37 -18.61 2.12 31.73
C LYS A 37 -20.02 2.59 31.40
N ALA A 38 -21.02 2.04 32.08
CA ALA A 38 -22.44 2.39 31.92
C ALA A 38 -22.97 2.32 30.47
N GLY A 39 -22.35 1.54 29.59
CA GLY A 39 -22.74 1.45 28.18
C GLY A 39 -22.50 2.75 27.37
N VAL A 40 -21.54 3.59 27.78
CA VAL A 40 -21.19 4.81 27.04
C VAL A 40 -20.18 4.50 25.94
N THR A 41 -20.56 4.79 24.70
CA THR A 41 -19.70 4.65 23.51
C THR A 41 -18.48 5.57 23.57
N PRO A 42 -17.25 5.07 23.32
CA PRO A 42 -16.07 5.91 23.14
C PRO A 42 -16.26 6.94 22.02
N GLN A 43 -16.13 8.24 22.31
CA GLN A 43 -16.41 9.30 21.33
C GLN A 43 -15.16 9.82 20.62
N THR A 44 -13.99 9.64 21.21
CA THR A 44 -12.72 10.12 20.66
C THR A 44 -11.75 8.98 20.40
N TRP A 45 -10.75 9.24 19.56
CA TRP A 45 -9.63 8.32 19.35
C TRP A 45 -8.97 7.89 20.66
N ASN A 46 -8.80 8.79 21.65
CA ASN A 46 -8.19 8.43 22.94
C ASN A 46 -9.07 7.42 23.68
N ASP A 47 -10.38 7.68 23.75
CA ASP A 47 -11.34 6.84 24.50
C ASP A 47 -11.39 5.40 23.95
N ALA A 48 -11.26 5.25 22.62
CA ALA A 48 -11.25 3.95 21.97
C ALA A 48 -10.13 3.04 22.51
N TRP A 49 -8.97 3.60 22.84
CA TRP A 49 -7.79 2.88 23.31
C TRP A 49 -7.63 2.79 24.83
N VAL A 50 -8.50 3.44 25.62
CA VAL A 50 -8.41 3.42 27.09
C VAL A 50 -8.43 2.00 27.63
N GLY A 51 -7.45 1.68 28.48
CA GLY A 51 -7.33 0.40 29.18
C GLY A 51 -6.62 -0.70 28.40
N PHE A 52 -6.26 -0.46 27.13
CA PHE A 52 -5.49 -1.43 26.36
C PHE A 52 -3.99 -1.28 26.58
N ASP A 53 -3.37 -2.29 27.19
CA ASP A 53 -1.92 -2.46 27.25
C ASP A 53 -1.51 -3.70 26.42
N PRO A 54 -0.84 -3.52 25.26
CA PRO A 54 -0.45 -4.63 24.41
C PRO A 54 0.65 -5.51 25.03
N ARG A 55 1.24 -5.16 26.17
CA ARG A 55 2.26 -5.98 26.88
C ARG A 55 1.71 -6.81 28.03
N LYS A 56 0.51 -6.48 28.53
CA LYS A 56 -0.04 -7.05 29.76
C LYS A 56 -0.30 -8.56 29.67
N GLU A 57 -0.81 -9.02 28.54
CA GLU A 57 -1.20 -10.43 28.35
C GLU A 57 -0.07 -11.28 27.76
N PRO A 58 0.01 -12.58 28.13
CA PRO A 58 0.98 -13.51 27.56
C PRO A 58 0.82 -13.65 26.05
N MET A 59 1.90 -14.03 25.35
CA MET A 59 1.89 -14.20 23.90
C MET A 59 1.30 -15.54 23.44
N ASP A 60 1.27 -16.58 24.29
CA ASP A 60 0.80 -17.94 23.93
C ASP A 60 1.26 -18.38 22.51
N VAL A 61 2.57 -18.35 22.24
CA VAL A 61 3.11 -18.55 20.88
C VAL A 61 3.06 -20.03 20.47
N GLU A 62 2.52 -20.30 19.29
CA GLU A 62 2.52 -21.61 18.65
C GLU A 62 3.27 -21.55 17.30
N VAL A 63 4.34 -22.34 17.16
CA VAL A 63 5.06 -22.50 15.90
C VAL A 63 4.38 -23.58 15.07
N LEU A 64 3.86 -23.21 13.90
CA LEU A 64 3.11 -24.09 12.99
C LEU A 64 4.00 -24.70 11.91
N LYS A 65 5.07 -23.99 11.53
CA LYS A 65 6.11 -24.45 10.61
C LYS A 65 7.38 -23.65 10.85
N GLU A 66 8.54 -24.30 10.71
CA GLU A 66 9.85 -23.65 10.70
C GLU A 66 10.68 -24.17 9.53
N TRP A 67 11.48 -23.30 8.91
CA TRP A 67 12.48 -23.68 7.91
C TRP A 67 13.62 -22.66 7.88
N GLU A 68 14.72 -23.04 7.23
CA GLU A 68 15.85 -22.17 6.95
C GLU A 68 15.97 -21.94 5.43
N GLU A 69 16.21 -20.70 5.03
CA GLU A 69 16.41 -20.30 3.64
C GLU A 69 17.45 -19.18 3.60
N ASP A 70 18.55 -19.35 2.84
CA ASP A 70 19.61 -18.34 2.69
C ASP A 70 20.12 -17.76 4.03
N ASN A 71 20.40 -18.63 5.01
CA ASN A 71 20.84 -18.27 6.37
C ASN A 71 19.82 -17.41 7.16
N VAL A 72 18.55 -17.46 6.77
CA VAL A 72 17.42 -16.86 7.50
C VAL A 72 16.57 -17.98 8.09
N ILE A 73 16.27 -17.88 9.38
CA ILE A 73 15.27 -18.74 10.02
C ILE A 73 13.90 -18.11 9.78
N LEU A 74 12.95 -18.90 9.27
CA LEU A 74 11.59 -18.49 8.97
C LEU A 74 10.60 -19.40 9.69
N LYS A 75 9.53 -18.81 10.22
CA LYS A 75 8.49 -19.50 10.95
C LYS A 75 7.12 -19.05 10.50
N VAL A 76 6.22 -19.99 10.23
CA VAL A 76 4.79 -19.71 10.32
C VAL A 76 4.40 -19.99 11.77
N LEU A 77 3.79 -19.02 12.43
CA LEU A 77 3.39 -19.11 13.82
C LEU A 77 2.09 -18.36 14.07
N ARG A 78 1.50 -18.57 15.24
CA ARG A 78 0.45 -17.68 15.78
C ARG A 78 0.70 -17.35 17.24
N TYR A 79 0.16 -16.22 17.69
CA TYR A 79 0.29 -15.72 19.05
C TYR A 79 -1.01 -15.05 19.49
N ARG A 80 -1.29 -15.06 20.80
CA ARG A 80 -2.46 -14.45 21.41
C ARG A 80 -2.45 -12.94 21.23
N ILE A 81 -3.55 -12.42 20.71
CA ILE A 81 -3.80 -10.97 20.60
C ILE A 81 -4.77 -10.45 21.66
N GLY A 82 -5.56 -11.33 22.26
CA GLY A 82 -6.44 -10.95 23.36
C GLY A 82 -7.34 -12.09 23.79
N VAL A 83 -8.19 -11.79 24.78
CA VAL A 83 -9.39 -12.53 25.13
C VAL A 83 -10.55 -11.57 24.96
N PHE A 84 -11.54 -12.04 24.19
CA PHE A 84 -12.75 -11.30 23.89
C PHE A 84 -13.94 -12.23 24.13
N LYS A 85 -14.86 -11.79 25.00
CA LYS A 85 -16.05 -12.57 25.37
C LYS A 85 -15.70 -13.97 25.91
N GLY A 86 -14.67 -14.04 26.75
CA GLY A 86 -14.17 -15.26 27.36
C GLY A 86 -13.34 -16.16 26.42
N GLU A 87 -13.21 -15.82 25.14
CA GLU A 87 -12.49 -16.64 24.15
C GLU A 87 -11.15 -16.02 23.78
N LYS A 88 -10.10 -16.85 23.68
CA LYS A 88 -8.79 -16.40 23.18
C LYS A 88 -8.89 -16.10 21.68
N ALA A 89 -8.34 -14.95 21.29
CA ALA A 89 -8.06 -14.60 19.90
C ALA A 89 -6.56 -14.72 19.61
N MET A 90 -6.23 -15.28 18.45
CA MET A 90 -4.88 -15.60 17.98
C MET A 90 -4.60 -14.94 16.62
N MET A 91 -3.44 -14.31 16.46
CA MET A 91 -2.97 -13.79 15.17
C MET A 91 -1.90 -14.70 14.61
N ALA A 92 -2.11 -15.22 13.39
CA ALA A 92 -1.05 -15.89 12.66
C ALA A 92 -0.14 -14.90 11.94
N GLY A 93 1.05 -15.35 11.55
CA GLY A 93 1.98 -14.57 10.74
C GLY A 93 3.16 -15.39 10.26
N VAL A 94 3.96 -14.77 9.41
CA VAL A 94 5.27 -15.30 9.01
C VAL A 94 6.34 -14.45 9.66
N TYR A 95 7.14 -15.04 10.54
CA TYR A 95 8.27 -14.40 11.21
C TYR A 95 9.59 -14.87 10.59
N GLY A 96 10.57 -13.98 10.47
CA GLY A 96 11.89 -14.32 9.97
C GLY A 96 13.01 -13.43 10.51
N TYR A 97 14.18 -14.02 10.68
CA TYR A 97 15.38 -13.34 11.21
C TYR A 97 16.67 -14.04 10.74
N PRO A 98 17.79 -13.31 10.60
CA PRO A 98 19.08 -13.91 10.25
C PRO A 98 19.53 -14.88 11.35
N LYS A 99 19.97 -16.07 10.95
CA LYS A 99 20.47 -17.10 11.86
C LYS A 99 21.65 -16.56 12.67
N GLY A 100 21.59 -16.72 13.99
CA GLY A 100 22.60 -16.20 14.92
C GLY A 100 22.55 -14.68 15.14
N GLY A 101 21.57 -13.96 14.58
CA GLY A 101 21.37 -12.54 14.82
C GLY A 101 21.07 -12.23 16.29
N LYS A 102 21.53 -11.06 16.76
CA LYS A 102 21.31 -10.56 18.12
C LYS A 102 21.07 -9.06 18.08
N LYS A 103 20.23 -8.54 18.98
CA LYS A 103 19.89 -7.11 19.08
C LYS A 103 19.46 -6.51 17.73
N LEU A 104 18.70 -7.29 16.96
CA LEU A 104 18.24 -6.90 15.64
C LEU A 104 17.10 -5.88 15.78
N PRO A 105 17.08 -4.82 14.95
CA PRO A 105 15.86 -4.03 14.81
C PRO A 105 14.70 -4.90 14.30
N GLY A 106 13.49 -4.62 14.79
CA GLY A 106 12.26 -5.35 14.48
C GLY A 106 11.40 -4.63 13.45
N LEU A 107 10.82 -5.35 12.50
CA LEU A 107 9.89 -4.80 11.51
C LEU A 107 8.57 -5.56 11.47
N LEU A 108 7.47 -4.86 11.75
CA LEU A 108 6.12 -5.34 11.54
C LEU A 108 5.65 -4.98 10.12
N GLN A 109 5.34 -5.99 9.32
CA GLN A 109 4.76 -5.83 7.97
C GLN A 109 3.26 -6.14 8.00
N ILE A 110 2.47 -5.25 7.40
CA ILE A 110 1.01 -5.39 7.32
C ILE A 110 0.57 -5.43 5.86
N HIS A 111 -0.03 -6.56 5.45
CA HIS A 111 -0.47 -6.79 4.07
C HIS A 111 -1.74 -6.02 3.70
N GLY A 112 -1.94 -5.78 2.41
CA GLY A 112 -3.13 -5.11 1.88
C GLY A 112 -4.39 -6.00 1.88
N GLY A 113 -5.53 -5.39 1.57
CA GLY A 113 -6.80 -6.09 1.44
C GLY A 113 -6.75 -7.15 0.34
N GLY A 114 -7.19 -8.37 0.66
CA GLY A 114 -7.16 -9.46 -0.31
C GLY A 114 -5.78 -10.08 -0.54
N GLN A 115 -4.75 -9.63 0.18
CA GLN A 115 -3.38 -10.17 0.10
C GLN A 115 -3.13 -11.20 1.21
N TYR A 116 -1.86 -11.53 1.46
CA TYR A 116 -1.41 -12.61 2.33
C TYR A 116 -0.28 -12.09 3.23
N ALA A 117 -0.14 -12.65 4.43
CA ALA A 117 1.14 -12.62 5.11
C ALA A 117 2.13 -13.47 4.29
N ASP A 118 3.07 -12.82 3.61
CA ASP A 118 3.98 -13.46 2.65
C ASP A 118 5.40 -13.51 3.18
N TYR A 119 6.00 -14.70 3.13
CA TYR A 119 7.34 -14.98 3.66
C TYR A 119 8.45 -14.15 3.00
N LYS A 120 8.25 -13.64 1.78
CA LYS A 120 9.26 -12.84 1.09
C LYS A 120 9.57 -11.52 1.80
N ALA A 121 8.60 -10.94 2.50
CA ALA A 121 8.83 -9.74 3.29
C ALA A 121 9.80 -10.02 4.46
N PRO A 122 9.53 -10.98 5.37
CA PRO A 122 10.49 -11.38 6.38
C PRO A 122 11.84 -11.84 5.83
N LEU A 123 11.86 -12.64 4.76
CA LEU A 123 13.10 -13.14 4.15
C LEU A 123 14.01 -12.00 3.65
N THR A 124 13.46 -11.08 2.87
CA THR A 124 14.25 -9.96 2.32
C THR A 124 14.69 -8.97 3.40
N ASN A 125 13.88 -8.76 4.44
CA ASN A 125 14.26 -7.95 5.60
C ASN A 125 15.37 -8.62 6.42
N ALA A 126 15.28 -9.93 6.65
CA ALA A 126 16.27 -10.68 7.40
C ALA A 126 17.64 -10.73 6.72
N LYS A 127 17.68 -10.85 5.39
CA LYS A 127 18.91 -10.69 4.59
C LYS A 127 19.57 -9.32 4.76
N ARG A 128 18.83 -8.32 5.26
CA ARG A 128 19.35 -6.98 5.58
C ARG A 128 19.62 -6.80 7.08
N GLY A 129 19.53 -7.83 7.91
CA GLY A 129 19.79 -7.73 9.35
C GLY A 129 18.61 -7.18 10.16
N TYR A 130 17.38 -7.50 9.79
CA TYR A 130 16.18 -7.26 10.60
C TYR A 130 15.57 -8.58 11.08
N ALA A 131 14.93 -8.55 12.24
CA ALA A 131 13.88 -9.53 12.54
C ALA A 131 12.55 -8.94 12.07
N SER A 132 11.71 -9.72 11.41
CA SER A 132 10.46 -9.18 10.84
C SER A 132 9.32 -10.17 10.87
N ILE A 133 8.13 -9.70 11.22
CA ILE A 133 6.89 -10.47 11.15
C ILE A 133 5.92 -9.82 10.16
N SER A 134 5.39 -10.63 9.24
CA SER A 134 4.25 -10.30 8.38
C SER A 134 2.99 -10.88 9.00
N ILE A 135 2.07 -10.02 9.47
CA ILE A 135 0.87 -10.48 10.19
C ILE A 135 -0.27 -10.85 9.24
N SER A 136 -0.94 -11.95 9.54
CA SER A 136 -2.02 -12.54 8.75
C SER A 136 -3.38 -12.12 9.30
N TRP A 137 -3.66 -10.82 9.36
CA TRP A 137 -4.89 -10.30 9.99
C TRP A 137 -6.19 -10.78 9.31
N ALA A 138 -6.13 -11.13 8.03
CA ALA A 138 -7.22 -11.77 7.28
C ALA A 138 -7.11 -13.30 7.19
N GLY A 139 -6.23 -13.93 7.98
CA GLY A 139 -6.00 -15.38 8.02
C GLY A 139 -5.30 -16.00 6.81
N ARG A 140 -4.81 -15.18 5.87
CA ARG A 140 -4.22 -15.65 4.61
C ARG A 140 -2.69 -15.65 4.72
N ILE A 141 -2.07 -16.78 4.39
CA ILE A 141 -0.62 -17.00 4.52
C ILE A 141 -0.06 -17.53 3.20
N SER A 142 1.06 -16.95 2.76
CA SER A 142 1.83 -17.38 1.59
C SER A 142 3.24 -17.73 2.07
N ALA A 143 3.48 -19.01 2.33
CA ALA A 143 4.78 -19.54 2.70
C ALA A 143 5.02 -20.90 2.03
N PRO A 144 6.28 -21.27 1.71
CA PRO A 144 6.61 -22.57 1.17
C PRO A 144 6.06 -23.68 2.07
N GLY A 145 5.29 -24.63 1.52
CA GLY A 145 4.69 -25.74 2.25
C GLY A 145 3.72 -25.37 3.38
N TYR A 146 3.28 -24.12 3.50
CA TYR A 146 2.21 -23.69 4.41
C TYR A 146 1.45 -22.50 3.78
N ARG A 147 0.49 -22.81 2.91
CA ARG A 147 -0.34 -21.82 2.23
C ARG A 147 -1.75 -21.86 2.80
N VAL A 148 -2.27 -20.70 3.18
CA VAL A 148 -3.66 -20.53 3.63
C VAL A 148 -4.32 -19.51 2.72
N SER A 149 -5.20 -19.98 1.84
CA SER A 149 -6.02 -19.14 0.96
C SER A 149 -7.43 -18.97 1.55
N PRO A 150 -8.33 -18.20 0.90
CA PRO A 150 -9.73 -18.12 1.32
C PRO A 150 -10.41 -19.48 1.55
N HIS A 151 -9.98 -20.51 0.82
CA HIS A 151 -10.49 -21.88 0.99
C HIS A 151 -10.09 -22.47 2.34
N GLU A 152 -8.81 -22.43 2.70
CA GLU A 152 -8.31 -22.96 3.96
C GLU A 152 -8.80 -22.13 5.17
N VAL A 153 -8.95 -20.81 5.02
CA VAL A 153 -9.58 -19.96 6.03
C VAL A 153 -11.01 -20.46 6.35
N LYS A 154 -11.80 -20.79 5.33
CA LYS A 154 -13.15 -21.32 5.53
C LYS A 154 -13.13 -22.68 6.24
N LEU A 155 -12.24 -23.59 5.84
CA LEU A 155 -12.08 -24.89 6.51
C LEU A 155 -11.70 -24.72 8.00
N PHE A 156 -10.89 -23.71 8.32
CA PHE A 156 -10.51 -23.37 9.68
C PHE A 156 -11.73 -22.98 10.52
N TRP A 157 -12.55 -22.03 10.06
CA TRP A 157 -13.76 -21.59 10.77
C TRP A 157 -14.78 -22.70 11.00
N GLU A 158 -14.92 -23.60 10.02
CA GLU A 158 -15.87 -24.71 10.08
C GLU A 158 -15.35 -25.90 10.91
N GLY A 159 -14.14 -25.79 11.48
CA GLY A 159 -13.55 -26.85 12.30
C GLY A 159 -13.31 -28.16 11.53
N LYS A 160 -13.06 -28.08 10.22
CA LYS A 160 -12.90 -29.26 9.34
C LYS A 160 -11.53 -29.93 9.48
N ILE A 161 -11.14 -30.26 10.71
CA ILE A 161 -9.81 -30.77 11.08
C ILE A 161 -9.39 -32.06 10.34
N LYS A 162 -10.34 -32.79 9.75
CA LYS A 162 -10.10 -34.01 8.96
C LYS A 162 -9.86 -33.72 7.46
N ASP A 163 -10.12 -32.51 6.96
CA ASP A 163 -9.81 -32.15 5.57
C ASP A 163 -8.28 -32.03 5.42
N PRO A 164 -7.63 -32.67 4.43
CA PRO A 164 -6.18 -32.61 4.27
C PRO A 164 -5.63 -31.20 3.98
N ARG A 165 -6.49 -30.27 3.57
CA ARG A 165 -6.14 -28.85 3.37
C ARG A 165 -6.40 -28.00 4.61
N TYR A 166 -6.97 -28.55 5.68
CA TYR A 166 -7.14 -27.83 6.93
C TYR A 166 -5.78 -27.30 7.42
N LYS A 167 -5.73 -26.01 7.74
CA LYS A 167 -4.56 -25.34 8.29
C LYS A 167 -5.00 -24.43 9.41
N ILE A 168 -4.26 -24.46 10.50
CA ILE A 168 -4.40 -23.49 11.58
C ILE A 168 -3.97 -22.12 11.04
N THR A 169 -4.72 -21.08 11.35
CA THR A 169 -4.39 -19.69 10.98
C THR A 169 -4.84 -18.74 12.09
N THR A 170 -4.96 -17.45 11.77
CA THR A 170 -5.56 -16.43 12.63
C THR A 170 -6.93 -16.89 13.12
N ASP A 171 -7.27 -16.53 14.34
CA ASP A 171 -8.54 -16.80 14.98
C ASP A 171 -8.94 -15.54 15.75
N TRP A 172 -10.05 -14.92 15.38
CA TRP A 172 -10.55 -13.75 16.10
C TRP A 172 -11.37 -14.15 17.34
N GLY A 173 -11.41 -15.45 17.68
CA GLY A 173 -12.19 -15.99 18.80
C GLY A 173 -13.68 -15.76 18.56
N ALA A 174 -14.32 -15.12 19.53
CA ALA A 174 -15.71 -14.69 19.46
C ALA A 174 -15.96 -13.53 18.46
N LEU A 175 -14.91 -12.86 17.98
CA LEU A 175 -15.02 -11.70 17.09
C LEU A 175 -14.87 -12.07 15.61
N ASP A 176 -15.20 -11.12 14.73
CA ASP A 176 -14.92 -11.21 13.29
C ASP A 176 -14.27 -9.92 12.78
N ALA A 177 -12.94 -9.95 12.62
CA ALA A 177 -12.19 -8.87 11.97
C ALA A 177 -11.57 -9.30 10.63
N TYR A 178 -12.11 -10.37 10.02
CA TYR A 178 -11.71 -10.79 8.68
C TYR A 178 -12.25 -9.83 7.61
N HIS A 179 -11.41 -9.46 6.64
CA HIS A 179 -11.87 -8.65 5.50
C HIS A 179 -12.62 -9.51 4.48
N ALA A 180 -11.88 -10.27 3.66
CA ALA A 180 -12.47 -11.07 2.61
C ALA A 180 -11.92 -12.50 2.65
N PRO A 181 -12.77 -13.54 2.55
CA PRO A 181 -14.14 -13.50 3.04
C PRO A 181 -14.18 -13.09 4.52
N SER A 182 -15.32 -12.62 5.00
CA SER A 182 -15.61 -12.41 6.42
C SER A 182 -16.34 -13.64 6.96
N ARG A 183 -16.15 -14.00 8.25
CA ARG A 183 -16.74 -15.22 8.83
C ARG A 183 -18.27 -15.14 8.87
N ASN A 184 -18.82 -13.96 9.12
CA ASN A 184 -20.26 -13.70 9.23
C ASN A 184 -20.87 -13.03 7.97
N GLY A 185 -20.17 -13.08 6.82
CA GLY A 185 -20.70 -12.64 5.53
C GLY A 185 -20.67 -11.13 5.26
N LYS A 186 -20.36 -10.29 6.25
CA LYS A 186 -20.09 -8.84 6.10
C LYS A 186 -18.90 -8.45 6.95
N ASP A 187 -17.94 -7.74 6.39
CA ASP A 187 -16.82 -7.19 7.16
C ASP A 187 -17.19 -5.87 7.84
N ALA A 188 -16.50 -5.56 8.94
CA ALA A 188 -16.70 -4.34 9.74
C ALA A 188 -15.63 -3.28 9.46
N PHE A 189 -14.99 -3.29 8.28
CA PHE A 189 -14.11 -2.20 7.86
C PHE A 189 -14.87 -0.93 7.41
N PRO A 190 -15.99 -1.00 6.66
CA PRO A 190 -16.69 0.18 6.15
C PRO A 190 -17.74 0.76 7.11
N SER A 191 -17.98 0.13 8.27
CA SER A 191 -19.06 0.50 9.19
C SER A 191 -18.71 0.18 10.64
N ILE A 192 -19.61 0.53 11.57
CA ILE A 192 -19.50 0.23 12.99
C ILE A 192 -20.71 -0.63 13.39
N PRO A 193 -20.71 -1.93 13.07
CA PRO A 193 -21.87 -2.78 13.32
C PRO A 193 -22.04 -3.08 14.81
N VAL A 194 -23.24 -3.53 15.17
CA VAL A 194 -23.57 -4.15 16.46
C VAL A 194 -24.13 -5.53 16.18
N ALA A 195 -23.43 -6.56 16.65
CA ALA A 195 -23.83 -7.95 16.49
C ALA A 195 -23.17 -8.84 17.56
N ASP A 196 -23.60 -10.09 17.67
CA ASP A 196 -23.03 -11.03 18.64
C ASP A 196 -21.54 -11.32 18.42
N TRP A 197 -21.05 -11.11 17.19
CA TRP A 197 -19.63 -11.25 16.81
C TRP A 197 -18.84 -9.93 16.85
N THR A 198 -19.45 -8.82 17.30
CA THR A 198 -18.72 -7.57 17.57
C THR A 198 -18.31 -7.49 19.04
N LEU A 199 -17.35 -6.63 19.37
CA LEU A 199 -16.77 -6.58 20.71
C LEU A 199 -17.77 -6.03 21.75
N ASP A 200 -18.30 -4.85 21.49
CA ASP A 200 -19.27 -4.16 22.33
C ASP A 200 -20.70 -4.41 21.83
N SER A 201 -21.66 -4.46 22.76
CA SER A 201 -23.10 -4.68 22.50
C SER A 201 -23.85 -3.42 22.03
N ILE A 202 -23.13 -2.33 21.79
CA ILE A 202 -23.65 -1.03 21.32
C ILE A 202 -22.77 -0.54 20.16
N GLU A 203 -23.22 0.49 19.43
CA GLU A 203 -22.37 1.12 18.42
C GLU A 203 -21.12 1.66 19.10
N SER A 204 -19.95 1.15 18.71
CA SER A 204 -18.66 1.49 19.34
C SER A 204 -17.55 1.39 18.31
N PRO A 205 -16.60 2.34 18.27
CA PRO A 205 -15.46 2.24 17.36
C PRO A 205 -14.64 0.97 17.56
N ARG A 206 -14.75 0.32 18.74
CA ARG A 206 -14.07 -0.95 19.03
C ARG A 206 -14.68 -2.15 18.27
N ASN A 207 -15.88 -2.00 17.72
CA ASN A 207 -16.52 -2.99 16.84
C ASN A 207 -15.99 -2.95 15.40
N ASN A 208 -15.29 -1.87 15.03
CA ASN A 208 -14.78 -1.71 13.68
C ASN A 208 -13.49 -2.55 13.47
N SER A 209 -13.39 -3.24 12.35
CA SER A 209 -12.25 -4.13 12.07
C SER A 209 -10.91 -3.37 11.93
N TRP A 210 -10.91 -2.08 11.62
CA TRP A 210 -9.68 -1.27 11.66
C TRP A 210 -9.10 -1.17 13.07
N PHE A 211 -9.95 -1.00 14.08
CA PHE A 211 -9.52 -0.97 15.48
C PHE A 211 -8.95 -2.33 15.90
N LEU A 212 -9.67 -3.43 15.62
CA LEU A 212 -9.24 -4.78 15.97
C LEU A 212 -7.94 -5.19 15.27
N ALA A 213 -7.81 -4.88 13.98
CA ALA A 213 -6.59 -5.16 13.23
C ALA A 213 -5.39 -4.31 13.72
N ALA A 214 -5.61 -3.05 14.09
CA ALA A 214 -4.58 -2.22 14.73
C ALA A 214 -4.18 -2.75 16.12
N LEU A 215 -5.15 -3.23 16.91
CA LEU A 215 -4.89 -3.92 18.18
C LEU A 215 -4.01 -5.15 17.96
N GLY A 216 -4.34 -5.99 16.98
CA GLY A 216 -3.53 -7.14 16.58
C GLY A 216 -2.12 -6.76 16.10
N ALA A 217 -1.98 -5.63 15.40
CA ALA A 217 -0.68 -5.09 14.99
C ALA A 217 0.17 -4.65 16.19
N ARG A 218 -0.42 -3.97 17.18
CA ARG A 218 0.26 -3.61 18.44
C ARG A 218 0.73 -4.85 19.21
N ARG A 219 -0.04 -5.94 19.16
CA ARG A 219 0.39 -7.24 19.71
C ARG A 219 1.51 -7.88 18.89
N GLY A 220 1.54 -7.67 17.57
CA GLY A 220 2.69 -8.04 16.72
C GLY A 220 3.98 -7.31 17.09
N LEU A 221 3.91 -6.04 17.50
CA LEU A 221 5.05 -5.32 18.07
C LEU A 221 5.52 -5.94 19.40
N THR A 222 4.58 -6.33 20.27
CA THR A 222 4.93 -7.04 21.51
C THR A 222 5.57 -8.39 21.22
N PHE A 223 5.05 -9.14 20.25
CA PHE A 223 5.67 -10.40 19.82
C PHE A 223 7.14 -10.17 19.42
N LEU A 224 7.44 -9.17 18.58
CA LEU A 224 8.81 -8.83 18.19
C LEU A 224 9.65 -8.45 19.42
N GLU A 225 9.14 -7.59 20.30
CA GLU A 225 9.82 -7.14 21.52
C GLU A 225 10.19 -8.29 22.47
N CYS A 226 9.41 -9.38 22.48
CA CYS A 226 9.67 -10.55 23.31
C CYS A 226 10.66 -11.56 22.69
N GLN A 227 11.09 -11.39 21.44
CA GLN A 227 12.03 -12.34 20.81
C GLN A 227 13.48 -12.06 21.26
N PRO A 228 14.26 -13.10 21.64
CA PRO A 228 15.60 -12.92 22.19
C PRO A 228 16.62 -12.28 21.22
N GLU A 229 16.40 -12.42 19.92
CA GLU A 229 17.20 -11.84 18.86
C GLU A 229 16.90 -10.36 18.60
N VAL A 230 15.80 -9.80 19.12
CA VAL A 230 15.30 -8.46 18.80
C VAL A 230 15.70 -7.42 19.85
N ASP A 231 16.10 -6.25 19.39
CA ASP A 231 16.16 -5.03 20.20
C ASP A 231 14.78 -4.34 20.18
N GLY A 232 14.00 -4.57 21.23
CA GLY A 232 12.65 -4.02 21.39
C GLY A 232 12.57 -2.49 21.38
N SER A 233 13.70 -1.79 21.54
CA SER A 233 13.75 -0.32 21.43
C SER A 233 13.73 0.19 19.98
N LYS A 234 13.88 -0.70 18.98
CA LYS A 234 14.06 -0.38 17.56
C LYS A 234 13.04 -1.07 16.68
N LEU A 235 11.77 -0.67 16.82
CA LEU A 235 10.66 -1.25 16.06
C LEU A 235 10.18 -0.30 14.95
N GLY A 236 9.96 -0.84 13.75
CA GLY A 236 9.33 -0.13 12.64
C GLY A 236 8.07 -0.82 12.13
N VAL A 237 7.17 -0.06 11.52
CA VAL A 237 5.92 -0.58 10.92
C VAL A 237 5.79 -0.11 9.48
N TYR A 238 5.41 -1.00 8.58
CA TYR A 238 5.10 -0.67 7.20
C TYR A 238 4.02 -1.58 6.63
N GLY A 239 3.35 -1.10 5.60
CA GLY A 239 2.26 -1.84 4.99
C GLY A 239 1.70 -1.13 3.77
N HIS A 240 0.95 -1.89 2.98
CA HIS A 240 0.45 -1.44 1.69
C HIS A 240 -1.08 -1.48 1.63
N SER A 241 -1.73 -0.48 1.02
CA SER A 241 -3.18 -0.39 0.86
C SER A 241 -3.90 -0.34 2.22
N MET A 242 -4.78 -1.29 2.53
CA MET A 242 -5.32 -1.48 3.88
C MET A 242 -4.21 -1.60 4.94
N GLY A 243 -3.09 -2.24 4.60
CA GLY A 243 -1.91 -2.31 5.47
C GLY A 243 -1.21 -0.96 5.65
N GLY A 244 -1.30 -0.06 4.66
CA GLY A 244 -0.83 1.33 4.77
C GLY A 244 -1.68 2.13 5.76
N LYS A 245 -3.01 1.97 5.70
CA LYS A 245 -3.91 2.49 6.73
C LYS A 245 -3.57 1.94 8.12
N LEU A 246 -3.43 0.62 8.24
CA LEU A 246 -3.07 -0.02 9.51
C LEU A 246 -1.69 0.41 10.02
N THR A 247 -0.75 0.77 9.14
CA THR A 247 0.53 1.35 9.53
C THR A 247 0.34 2.69 10.23
N VAL A 248 -0.50 3.58 9.68
CA VAL A 248 -0.84 4.87 10.30
C VAL A 248 -1.58 4.69 11.63
N LEU A 249 -2.58 3.79 11.68
CA LEU A 249 -3.31 3.49 12.91
C LEU A 249 -2.40 2.91 14.00
N THR A 250 -1.48 2.01 13.63
CA THR A 250 -0.53 1.40 14.57
C THR A 250 0.50 2.42 15.05
N ALA A 251 1.12 3.19 14.15
CA ALA A 251 2.09 4.22 14.51
C ALA A 251 1.49 5.35 15.36
N GLY A 252 0.23 5.72 15.11
CA GLY A 252 -0.48 6.70 15.93
C GLY A 252 -0.87 6.19 17.31
N SER A 253 -1.01 4.88 17.51
CA SER A 253 -1.49 4.27 18.76
C SER A 253 -0.43 3.56 19.60
N ASP A 254 0.82 3.52 19.14
CA ASP A 254 1.90 2.77 19.81
C ASP A 254 3.25 3.50 19.74
N GLU A 255 3.67 4.08 20.87
CA GLU A 255 4.92 4.86 21.01
C GLU A 255 6.22 4.06 20.82
N ARG A 256 6.12 2.72 20.77
CA ARG A 256 7.27 1.85 20.48
C ARG A 256 7.72 1.98 19.03
N VAL A 257 6.83 2.39 18.13
CA VAL A 257 7.16 2.58 16.71
C VAL A 257 8.16 3.75 16.57
N LYS A 258 9.36 3.44 16.07
CA LYS A 258 10.45 4.42 15.87
C LYS A 258 10.57 4.89 14.43
N ALA A 259 9.91 4.22 13.50
CA ALA A 259 9.76 4.66 12.11
C ALA A 259 8.54 3.99 11.45
N ALA A 260 7.84 4.71 10.58
CA ALA A 260 6.66 4.21 9.88
C ALA A 260 6.74 4.45 8.37
N VAL A 261 6.25 3.51 7.56
CA VAL A 261 6.20 3.64 6.10
C VAL A 261 4.87 3.12 5.54
N PRO A 262 3.81 3.95 5.53
CA PRO A 262 2.56 3.61 4.86
C PRO A 262 2.69 3.75 3.32
N SER A 263 2.20 2.74 2.61
CA SER A 263 2.10 2.72 1.14
C SER A 263 0.64 2.67 0.70
N CYS A 264 0.26 3.52 -0.26
CA CYS A 264 -1.08 3.55 -0.88
C CYS A 264 -2.24 3.52 0.11
N GLY A 265 -2.13 4.17 1.27
CA GLY A 265 -3.16 4.17 2.30
C GLY A 265 -2.78 4.99 3.53
N GLY A 266 -3.75 5.21 4.42
CA GLY A 266 -3.54 5.92 5.68
C GLY A 266 -3.60 7.45 5.58
N ILE A 267 -4.08 8.00 4.47
CA ILE A 267 -4.21 9.45 4.25
C ILE A 267 -5.59 9.89 3.72
N SER A 268 -6.44 8.97 3.28
CA SER A 268 -7.60 9.26 2.41
C SER A 268 -8.95 8.80 2.94
N ASP A 269 -8.98 7.98 4.00
CA ASP A 269 -10.22 7.70 4.74
C ASP A 269 -10.54 8.89 5.66
N ARG A 270 -11.14 9.92 5.07
CA ARG A 270 -11.51 11.18 5.75
C ARG A 270 -12.90 11.71 5.34
N TYR A 271 -13.70 10.90 4.64
CA TYR A 271 -14.96 11.32 4.00
C TYR A 271 -16.17 10.41 4.30
N SER A 272 -16.24 9.86 5.52
CA SER A 272 -17.38 9.05 5.98
C SER A 272 -18.57 9.92 6.40
N SER A 273 -19.79 9.40 6.23
CA SER A 273 -21.00 10.01 6.79
C SER A 273 -21.22 9.68 8.26
N ASN A 274 -20.45 8.74 8.83
CA ASN A 274 -20.52 8.38 10.24
C ASN A 274 -19.52 9.27 11.04
N PRO A 275 -20.01 10.21 11.88
CA PRO A 275 -19.14 11.10 12.65
C PRO A 275 -18.26 10.35 13.67
N LEU A 276 -18.77 9.25 14.23
CA LEU A 276 -18.02 8.42 15.17
C LEU A 276 -16.81 7.77 14.46
N HIS A 277 -16.99 7.26 13.23
CA HIS A 277 -15.89 6.75 12.40
C HIS A 277 -14.83 7.84 12.17
N LEU A 278 -15.26 9.04 11.78
CA LEU A 278 -14.38 10.18 11.53
C LEU A 278 -13.59 10.61 12.79
N ALA A 279 -14.21 10.57 13.97
CA ALA A 279 -13.57 10.96 15.21
C ALA A 279 -12.60 9.92 15.79
N THR A 280 -12.66 8.67 15.34
CA THR A 280 -12.00 7.52 16.00
C THR A 280 -11.11 6.69 15.06
N VAL A 281 -11.66 5.98 14.07
CA VAL A 281 -10.99 4.92 13.30
C VAL A 281 -10.63 5.31 11.86
N SER A 282 -11.04 6.51 11.42
CA SER A 282 -10.58 7.12 10.17
C SER A 282 -9.09 7.49 10.22
N ASP A 283 -8.51 7.94 9.11
CA ASP A 283 -7.08 8.24 9.03
C ASP A 283 -6.66 9.46 9.90
N PRO A 284 -7.34 10.62 9.84
CA PRO A 284 -6.90 11.84 10.54
C PRO A 284 -6.71 11.73 12.05
N PRO A 285 -7.58 11.06 12.84
CA PRO A 285 -7.37 10.93 14.28
C PRO A 285 -6.06 10.22 14.64
N SER A 286 -5.64 9.22 13.86
CA SER A 286 -4.37 8.52 14.07
C SER A 286 -3.19 9.32 13.54
N LEU A 287 -3.31 9.97 12.37
CA LEU A 287 -2.28 10.87 11.84
C LEU A 287 -1.88 11.93 12.87
N LYS A 288 -2.86 12.55 13.54
CA LYS A 288 -2.66 13.56 14.60
C LYS A 288 -1.89 13.08 15.83
N LYS A 289 -1.64 11.78 15.94
CA LYS A 289 -0.90 11.15 17.05
C LYS A 289 0.50 10.70 16.64
N ILE A 290 0.83 10.70 15.35
CA ILE A 290 2.14 10.27 14.86
C ILE A 290 3.23 11.27 15.26
N THR A 291 4.16 10.81 16.10
CA THR A 291 5.37 11.54 16.49
C THR A 291 6.65 10.91 15.94
N CYS A 292 6.60 9.66 15.48
CA CYS A 292 7.75 8.98 14.89
C CYS A 292 8.00 9.46 13.45
N PRO A 293 9.26 9.41 12.98
CA PRO A 293 9.60 9.61 11.58
C PRO A 293 8.74 8.77 10.63
N ILE A 294 8.16 9.39 9.59
CA ILE A 294 7.24 8.74 8.65
C ILE A 294 7.59 8.98 7.17
N PHE A 295 7.54 7.94 6.34
CA PHE A 295 7.71 8.04 4.89
C PHE A 295 6.42 7.59 4.17
N PHE A 296 5.76 8.47 3.41
CA PHE A 296 4.59 8.09 2.61
C PHE A 296 4.98 7.66 1.20
N GLN A 297 4.58 6.45 0.79
CA GLN A 297 4.67 5.99 -0.60
C GLN A 297 3.30 6.12 -1.25
N SER A 298 3.16 7.09 -2.15
CA SER A 298 1.87 7.54 -2.68
C SER A 298 1.98 7.84 -4.19
N PRO A 299 1.86 6.81 -5.04
CA PRO A 299 1.83 6.99 -6.50
C PRO A 299 0.81 8.05 -6.93
N SER A 300 1.13 8.84 -7.95
CA SER A 300 0.36 10.06 -8.26
C SER A 300 -1.06 9.79 -8.77
N ASN A 301 -1.34 8.58 -9.25
CA ASN A 301 -2.66 8.12 -9.68
C ASN A 301 -3.29 7.09 -8.74
N ASP A 302 -2.75 6.90 -7.53
CA ASP A 302 -3.33 5.95 -6.60
C ASP A 302 -4.75 6.34 -6.18
N PHE A 303 -5.67 5.38 -6.29
CA PHE A 303 -7.08 5.57 -5.94
C PHE A 303 -7.34 5.48 -4.44
N HIS A 304 -6.43 4.88 -3.66
CA HIS A 304 -6.67 4.54 -2.27
C HIS A 304 -5.96 5.49 -1.29
N GLY A 305 -4.66 5.73 -1.45
CA GLY A 305 -3.90 6.80 -0.80
C GLY A 305 -3.63 7.91 -1.80
N ARG A 306 -4.55 8.87 -1.90
CA ARG A 306 -4.53 9.87 -2.98
C ARG A 306 -3.49 10.95 -2.71
N ILE A 307 -2.73 11.31 -3.75
CA ILE A 307 -1.68 12.35 -3.68
C ILE A 307 -2.21 13.71 -3.18
N ASN A 308 -3.47 14.06 -3.49
CA ASN A 308 -4.08 15.32 -3.04
C ASN A 308 -4.42 15.35 -1.54
N ASP A 309 -4.37 14.22 -0.84
CA ASP A 309 -4.56 14.18 0.61
C ASP A 309 -3.22 14.25 1.38
N LEU A 310 -2.07 14.23 0.68
CA LEU A 310 -0.75 14.25 1.32
C LEU A 310 -0.46 15.55 2.05
N GLU A 311 -0.76 16.69 1.44
CA GLU A 311 -0.49 18.00 2.04
C GLU A 311 -1.21 18.14 3.39
N VAL A 312 -2.52 17.87 3.39
CA VAL A 312 -3.30 17.89 4.63
C VAL A 312 -2.82 16.84 5.64
N SER A 313 -2.49 15.62 5.20
CA SER A 313 -1.99 14.57 6.10
C SER A 313 -0.66 14.94 6.76
N ILE A 314 0.25 15.58 6.01
CA ILE A 314 1.54 16.05 6.54
C ILE A 314 1.33 17.24 7.49
N SER A 315 0.34 18.10 7.25
CA SER A 315 -0.01 19.16 8.20
C SER A 315 -0.62 18.64 9.51
N GLU A 316 -1.18 17.42 9.49
CA GLU A 316 -1.86 16.79 10.63
C GLU A 316 -0.91 16.02 11.56
N ILE A 317 0.20 15.48 11.06
CA ILE A 317 1.18 14.73 11.88
C ILE A 317 1.98 15.66 12.80
N LYS A 318 2.51 15.10 13.90
CA LYS A 318 3.41 15.82 14.82
C LYS A 318 4.90 15.58 14.51
N SER A 319 5.22 14.60 13.67
CA SER A 319 6.59 14.35 13.25
C SER A 319 7.08 15.46 12.34
N GLU A 320 8.21 16.06 12.69
CA GLU A 320 8.91 17.02 11.83
C GLU A 320 9.72 16.32 10.73
N ASP A 321 10.03 15.04 10.90
CA ASP A 321 10.79 14.27 9.93
C ASP A 321 9.88 13.36 9.12
N TRP A 322 9.66 13.76 7.87
CA TRP A 322 8.83 13.03 6.94
C TRP A 322 9.40 13.10 5.53
N ARG A 323 9.10 12.09 4.71
CA ARG A 323 9.42 12.05 3.28
C ARG A 323 8.23 11.52 2.49
N VAL A 324 8.24 11.79 1.18
CA VAL A 324 7.25 11.27 0.25
C VAL A 324 7.93 10.74 -1.01
N ALA A 325 7.33 9.72 -1.62
CA ALA A 325 7.71 9.19 -2.92
C ALA A 325 6.44 8.95 -3.75
N CYS A 326 6.37 9.62 -4.90
CA CYS A 326 5.21 9.66 -5.78
C CYS A 326 5.68 9.35 -7.21
N SER A 327 5.46 8.12 -7.67
CA SER A 327 5.73 7.78 -9.07
C SER A 327 4.65 8.37 -9.99
N PRO A 328 5.05 8.93 -11.15
CA PRO A 328 4.10 9.49 -12.09
C PRO A 328 3.28 8.38 -12.75
N HIS A 329 2.00 8.64 -12.99
CA HIS A 329 1.05 7.77 -13.70
C HIS A 329 0.68 6.44 -13.03
N HIS A 330 1.46 5.99 -12.05
CA HIS A 330 1.23 4.70 -11.42
C HIS A 330 0.02 4.77 -10.48
N ASN A 331 -0.72 3.65 -10.43
CA ASN A 331 -1.88 3.48 -9.60
C ASN A 331 -1.72 2.20 -8.77
N HIS A 332 -1.79 2.37 -7.44
CA HIS A 332 -1.79 1.30 -6.44
C HIS A 332 -0.57 0.36 -6.44
N GLN A 333 0.52 0.77 -7.08
CA GLN A 333 1.83 0.12 -7.06
C GLN A 333 2.90 1.08 -7.57
N ASP A 334 4.18 0.75 -7.38
CA ASP A 334 5.31 1.60 -7.73
C ASP A 334 6.36 0.86 -8.58
N SER A 335 7.39 1.61 -9.00
CA SER A 335 8.63 1.05 -9.53
C SER A 335 9.70 0.98 -8.43
N ALA A 336 10.64 0.04 -8.56
CA ALA A 336 11.67 -0.29 -7.57
C ALA A 336 12.36 0.92 -6.88
N GLU A 337 12.66 1.98 -7.63
CA GLU A 337 13.28 3.20 -7.15
C GLU A 337 12.39 4.06 -6.22
N TYR A 338 11.08 3.86 -6.26
CA TYR A 338 10.12 4.42 -5.30
C TYR A 338 9.83 3.44 -4.15
N GLU A 339 9.81 2.14 -4.45
CA GLU A 339 9.56 1.08 -3.46
C GLU A 339 10.64 1.01 -2.36
N VAL A 340 11.90 1.29 -2.74
CA VAL A 340 13.06 1.21 -1.83
C VAL A 340 13.06 2.21 -0.68
N ALA A 341 12.17 3.20 -0.74
CA ALA A 341 11.99 4.18 0.32
C ALA A 341 11.82 3.53 1.71
N SER A 342 11.06 2.45 1.81
CA SER A 342 10.81 1.81 3.11
C SER A 342 12.09 1.27 3.73
N GLN A 343 12.89 0.58 2.92
CA GLN A 343 14.16 0.01 3.33
C GLN A 343 15.16 1.07 3.79
N LEU A 344 15.25 2.19 3.07
CA LEU A 344 16.14 3.30 3.43
C LEU A 344 15.69 4.02 4.70
N TRP A 345 14.39 4.21 4.87
CA TRP A 345 13.82 4.84 6.07
C TRP A 345 14.19 4.04 7.33
N PHE A 346 14.04 2.72 7.28
CA PHE A 346 14.40 1.87 8.41
C PHE A 346 15.91 1.77 8.64
N ASP A 347 16.72 1.75 7.59
CA ASP A 347 18.19 1.74 7.74
C ASP A 347 18.69 3.05 8.39
N GLN A 348 18.00 4.17 8.18
CA GLN A 348 18.29 5.43 8.87
C GLN A 348 17.91 5.37 10.35
N TYR A 349 16.65 5.15 10.70
CA TYR A 349 16.21 5.32 12.09
C TYR A 349 16.43 4.12 13.00
N LEU A 350 16.45 2.90 12.45
CA LEU A 350 16.60 1.70 13.26
C LEU A 350 18.05 1.21 13.32
N LYS A 351 18.87 1.55 12.32
CA LYS A 351 20.29 1.17 12.29
C LYS A 351 21.28 2.33 12.34
N GLY A 352 20.88 3.54 11.94
CA GLY A 352 21.82 4.65 11.79
C GLY A 352 22.80 4.46 10.62
N SER A 353 22.49 3.58 9.67
CA SER A 353 23.40 3.16 8.59
C SER A 353 23.20 3.90 7.27
N PHE A 354 22.17 4.74 7.20
CA PHE A 354 21.85 5.54 6.02
C PHE A 354 21.35 6.92 6.44
N LYS A 355 21.51 7.92 5.57
CA LYS A 355 20.92 9.25 5.74
C LYS A 355 20.27 9.67 4.44
N LEU A 356 18.95 9.80 4.46
CA LEU A 356 18.16 10.31 3.36
C LEU A 356 18.34 11.83 3.25
N PRO A 357 18.42 12.34 2.02
CA PRO A 357 18.33 13.77 1.75
C PRO A 357 17.05 14.39 2.31
N SER A 358 17.01 15.70 2.51
CA SER A 358 15.77 16.42 2.85
C SER A 358 14.74 16.33 1.73
N THR A 359 13.44 16.44 2.07
CA THR A 359 12.37 16.53 1.06
C THR A 359 12.67 17.66 0.07
N PRO A 360 12.64 17.40 -1.26
CA PRO A 360 12.75 18.44 -2.27
C PRO A 360 11.71 19.54 -2.05
N GLN A 361 12.13 20.80 -2.10
CA GLN A 361 11.23 21.96 -2.01
C GLN A 361 10.93 22.49 -3.40
N ILE A 362 9.66 22.71 -3.69
CA ILE A 362 9.16 23.27 -4.95
C ILE A 362 8.44 24.59 -4.70
N ASN A 363 8.55 25.51 -5.65
CA ASN A 363 7.75 26.73 -5.70
C ASN A 363 7.33 27.04 -7.14
N VAL A 364 6.04 27.27 -7.36
CA VAL A 364 5.44 27.66 -8.65
C VAL A 364 5.17 29.17 -8.65
N ASN A 365 5.99 29.91 -9.39
CA ASN A 365 5.86 31.36 -9.52
C ASN A 365 4.98 31.71 -10.71
N LEU A 366 3.99 32.57 -10.49
CA LEU A 366 3.11 33.09 -11.52
C LEU A 366 3.50 34.54 -11.85
N SER A 367 3.46 34.91 -13.13
CA SER A 367 3.80 36.27 -13.57
C SER A 367 2.97 36.65 -14.79
N GLN A 368 2.55 37.92 -14.84
CA GLN A 368 1.76 38.45 -15.94
C GLN A 368 2.46 38.25 -17.29
N GLY A 369 1.73 37.73 -18.27
CA GLY A 369 2.23 37.53 -19.63
C GLY A 369 3.28 36.43 -19.78
N LYS A 370 3.51 35.61 -18.73
CA LYS A 370 4.49 34.52 -18.73
C LYS A 370 3.83 33.18 -18.42
N GLU A 371 4.50 32.10 -18.82
CA GLU A 371 4.19 30.75 -18.36
C GLU A 371 4.53 30.60 -16.86
N PRO A 372 3.83 29.73 -16.11
CA PRO A 372 4.23 29.36 -14.75
C PRO A 372 5.69 28.90 -14.69
N LEU A 373 6.45 29.41 -13.71
CA LEU A 373 7.86 29.11 -13.52
C LEU A 373 8.07 28.31 -12.23
N VAL A 374 8.56 27.08 -12.37
CA VAL A 374 8.94 26.24 -11.25
C VAL A 374 10.37 26.52 -10.84
N THR A 375 10.59 26.64 -9.54
CA THR A 375 11.92 26.72 -8.90
C THR A 375 12.05 25.65 -7.83
N LEU A 376 13.22 25.04 -7.71
CA LEU A 376 13.47 23.89 -6.85
C LEU A 376 14.70 24.10 -5.96
N LYS A 377 14.60 23.65 -4.71
CA LYS A 377 15.72 23.49 -3.79
C LYS A 377 15.82 22.03 -3.39
N ILE A 378 16.98 21.44 -3.66
CA ILE A 378 17.25 20.02 -3.45
C ILE A 378 18.57 19.83 -2.71
N ASP A 379 18.77 18.64 -2.17
CA ASP A 379 20.08 18.17 -1.76
C ASP A 379 20.80 17.59 -3.00
N GLU A 380 22.04 18.00 -3.24
CA GLU A 380 22.80 17.59 -4.44
C GLU A 380 23.84 16.49 -4.17
N SER A 381 23.97 15.99 -2.93
CA SER A 381 25.10 15.15 -2.50
C SER A 381 25.26 13.83 -3.24
N LYS A 382 24.17 13.20 -3.71
CA LYS A 382 24.16 11.96 -4.53
C LYS A 382 23.17 12.02 -5.69
N PHE A 383 22.99 13.23 -6.19
CA PHE A 383 22.00 13.56 -7.20
C PHE A 383 22.21 12.80 -8.52
N ASP A 384 21.13 12.32 -9.13
CA ASP A 384 21.10 11.69 -10.45
C ASP A 384 20.25 12.48 -11.45
N SER A 385 18.97 12.72 -11.14
CA SER A 385 18.04 13.46 -12.02
C SER A 385 16.98 14.23 -11.23
N ILE A 386 16.52 15.36 -11.77
CA ILE A 386 15.30 16.06 -11.33
C ILE A 386 14.30 16.03 -12.47
N ASP A 387 13.09 15.63 -12.13
CA ASP A 387 11.96 15.62 -13.04
C ASP A 387 10.81 16.42 -12.41
N VAL A 388 10.23 17.36 -13.16
CA VAL A 388 8.99 18.04 -12.75
C VAL A 388 7.83 17.40 -13.47
N PHE A 389 6.79 17.07 -12.71
CA PHE A 389 5.54 16.52 -13.21
C PHE A 389 4.39 17.47 -12.89
N TYR A 390 3.52 17.69 -13.87
CA TYR A 390 2.33 18.51 -13.67
C TYR A 390 1.10 18.00 -14.43
N THR A 391 -0.08 18.37 -13.95
CA THR A 391 -1.34 18.03 -14.63
C THR A 391 -2.40 19.11 -14.43
N GLN A 392 -3.27 19.26 -15.43
CA GLN A 392 -4.51 20.04 -15.32
C GLN A 392 -5.76 19.14 -15.22
N GLN A 393 -5.57 17.84 -14.97
CA GLN A 393 -6.66 16.88 -14.79
C GLN A 393 -6.97 16.59 -13.32
N GLY A 394 -6.38 17.37 -12.40
CA GLY A 394 -6.73 17.35 -10.97
C GLY A 394 -8.16 17.83 -10.73
N GLN A 395 -8.80 17.31 -9.69
CA GLN A 395 -10.14 17.74 -9.29
C GLN A 395 -10.03 19.06 -8.48
N ALA A 396 -10.74 20.10 -8.92
CA ALA A 396 -10.52 21.47 -8.44
C ALA A 396 -11.04 21.77 -7.02
N ASP A 397 -11.92 20.92 -6.45
CA ASP A 397 -12.57 21.12 -5.15
C ASP A 397 -13.13 19.81 -4.56
N GLY A 398 -13.38 19.78 -3.24
CA GLY A 398 -13.75 18.63 -2.37
C GLY A 398 -15.06 17.89 -2.68
N LYS A 399 -15.38 17.72 -3.96
CA LYS A 399 -16.37 16.79 -4.46
C LYS A 399 -15.92 15.36 -4.18
N LYS A 400 -16.88 14.44 -4.23
CA LYS A 400 -16.60 13.01 -4.20
C LYS A 400 -15.54 12.68 -5.25
N ASP A 401 -14.52 11.94 -4.82
CA ASP A 401 -13.44 11.49 -5.71
C ASP A 401 -14.01 10.80 -6.96
N ASP A 402 -13.52 11.22 -8.12
CA ASP A 402 -13.72 10.47 -9.36
C ASP A 402 -12.54 9.51 -9.50
N SER A 403 -12.69 8.30 -8.92
CA SER A 403 -11.67 7.26 -8.99
C SER A 403 -11.23 6.95 -10.43
N THR A 404 -12.11 7.11 -11.41
CA THR A 404 -11.76 6.87 -12.82
C THR A 404 -10.84 7.96 -13.35
N ASN A 405 -11.08 9.23 -12.98
CA ASN A 405 -10.15 10.33 -13.25
C ASN A 405 -8.84 10.11 -12.50
N THR A 406 -8.90 9.82 -11.19
CA THR A 406 -7.73 9.64 -10.33
C THR A 406 -6.76 8.60 -10.88
N LYS A 407 -7.25 7.43 -11.30
CA LYS A 407 -6.44 6.37 -11.90
C LYS A 407 -5.87 6.69 -13.27
N SER A 408 -6.40 7.71 -13.94
CA SER A 408 -6.13 7.97 -15.35
C SER A 408 -5.50 9.33 -15.63
N ARG A 409 -5.08 10.09 -14.60
CA ARG A 409 -4.44 11.39 -14.83
C ARG A 409 -3.15 11.21 -15.62
N PHE A 410 -2.99 12.04 -16.63
CA PHE A 410 -1.75 12.24 -17.35
C PHE A 410 -0.93 13.32 -16.63
N TRP A 411 0.32 12.99 -16.33
CA TRP A 411 1.30 13.86 -15.70
C TRP A 411 2.36 14.20 -16.75
N HIS A 412 2.27 15.42 -17.26
CA HIS A 412 3.23 16.00 -18.18
C HIS A 412 4.60 16.02 -17.51
N HIS A 413 5.62 15.60 -18.23
CA HIS A 413 7.02 15.70 -17.79
C HIS A 413 7.65 16.96 -18.37
N VAL A 414 8.45 17.67 -17.56
CA VAL A 414 9.32 18.73 -18.07
C VAL A 414 10.74 18.54 -17.53
N PRO A 415 11.77 18.57 -18.39
CA PRO A 415 13.15 18.59 -17.92
C PRO A 415 13.44 19.86 -17.13
N VAL A 416 14.32 19.74 -16.15
CA VAL A 416 14.75 20.86 -15.30
C VAL A 416 16.14 21.30 -15.69
N ALA A 417 16.32 22.60 -15.91
CA ALA A 417 17.63 23.18 -16.21
C ALA A 417 18.19 23.93 -15.00
N ARG A 418 19.51 23.90 -14.85
CA ARG A 418 20.23 24.72 -13.87
C ARG A 418 20.50 26.10 -14.47
N ASN A 419 20.11 27.17 -13.78
CA ASN A 419 20.38 28.53 -14.22
C ASN A 419 20.52 29.46 -13.00
N ASN A 420 21.58 30.26 -12.96
CA ASN A 420 21.91 31.17 -11.84
C ASN A 420 21.85 30.46 -10.47
N ASN A 421 22.46 29.28 -10.37
CA ASN A 421 22.46 28.42 -9.17
C ASN A 421 21.08 27.93 -8.68
N ALA A 422 20.02 28.09 -9.46
CA ALA A 422 18.69 27.55 -9.16
C ALA A 422 18.26 26.52 -10.22
N TRP A 423 17.63 25.45 -9.76
CA TRP A 423 16.95 24.48 -10.62
C TRP A 423 15.59 25.04 -11.01
N ARG A 424 15.33 25.20 -12.31
CA ARG A 424 14.09 25.82 -12.78
C ARG A 424 13.59 25.25 -14.10
N THR A 425 12.28 25.32 -14.29
CA THR A 425 11.64 24.97 -15.56
C THR A 425 10.33 25.74 -15.75
N LYS A 426 9.91 25.93 -17.00
CA LYS A 426 8.64 26.58 -17.34
C LYS A 426 7.60 25.52 -17.64
N LEU A 427 6.35 25.76 -17.24
CA LEU A 427 5.25 24.86 -17.51
C LEU A 427 4.38 25.42 -18.63
N SER A 428 4.22 24.66 -19.71
CA SER A 428 3.23 24.99 -20.73
C SER A 428 1.88 24.42 -20.32
N ILE A 429 0.86 25.26 -20.21
CA ILE A 429 -0.50 24.83 -19.80
C ILE A 429 -1.50 25.02 -20.94
N TYR A 430 -2.58 24.23 -20.92
CA TYR A 430 -3.62 24.23 -21.95
C TYR A 430 -4.69 25.30 -21.73
N THR A 431 -5.06 25.55 -20.47
CA THR A 431 -6.13 26.51 -20.12
C THR A 431 -5.91 27.14 -18.75
N LEU A 432 -6.54 28.28 -18.47
CA LEU A 432 -6.60 28.89 -17.15
C LEU A 432 -7.84 28.46 -16.36
N ASP A 433 -8.73 27.66 -16.95
CA ASP A 433 -10.00 27.23 -16.34
C ASP A 433 -9.89 25.97 -15.48
N LYS A 434 -8.73 25.31 -15.49
CA LYS A 434 -8.46 24.09 -14.74
C LYS A 434 -7.34 24.32 -13.72
N PRO A 435 -7.36 23.61 -12.57
CA PRO A 435 -6.28 23.70 -11.60
C PRO A 435 -4.98 23.21 -12.22
N LEU A 436 -3.86 23.66 -11.68
CA LEU A 436 -2.52 23.20 -12.04
C LEU A 436 -1.91 22.52 -10.82
N TRP A 437 -1.70 21.20 -10.91
CA TRP A 437 -1.06 20.40 -9.87
C TRP A 437 0.38 20.14 -10.29
N VAL A 438 1.34 20.41 -9.42
CA VAL A 438 2.78 20.33 -9.74
C VAL A 438 3.54 19.68 -8.60
N TYR A 439 4.40 18.71 -8.90
CA TYR A 439 5.39 18.19 -7.96
C TYR A 439 6.69 17.84 -8.68
N ALA A 440 7.77 17.66 -7.92
CA ALA A 440 9.05 17.24 -8.46
C ALA A 440 9.48 15.90 -7.86
N ASN A 441 10.16 15.10 -8.68
CA ASN A 441 10.89 13.91 -8.28
C ASN A 441 12.38 14.18 -8.38
N VAL A 442 13.12 13.87 -7.33
CA VAL A 442 14.59 13.89 -7.32
C VAL A 442 15.07 12.47 -7.10
N THR A 443 15.81 11.96 -8.09
CA THR A 443 16.40 10.62 -8.06
C THR A 443 17.84 10.73 -7.57
N TYR A 444 18.23 9.80 -6.71
CA TYR A 444 19.55 9.72 -6.12
C TYR A 444 20.16 8.33 -6.37
N LYS A 445 21.48 8.26 -6.47
CA LYS A 445 22.22 7.00 -6.60
C LYS A 445 22.43 6.35 -5.23
N LEU A 446 22.29 5.03 -5.18
CA LEU A 446 22.73 4.21 -4.07
C LEU A 446 24.15 3.72 -4.32
N ASP A 447 24.98 3.71 -3.28
CA ASP A 447 26.35 3.19 -3.38
C ASP A 447 26.38 1.69 -3.69
N LYS A 448 25.34 0.98 -3.24
CA LYS A 448 25.15 -0.45 -3.47
C LYS A 448 23.69 -0.73 -3.83
N PRO A 449 23.43 -1.69 -4.73
CA PRO A 449 22.07 -2.09 -5.02
C PRO A 449 21.36 -2.61 -3.78
N ILE A 450 20.08 -2.28 -3.65
CA ILE A 450 19.20 -2.78 -2.61
C ILE A 450 18.21 -3.78 -3.22
N THR A 451 18.00 -4.89 -2.52
CA THR A 451 16.90 -5.84 -2.78
C THR A 451 15.86 -5.75 -1.66
N GLY A 452 14.58 -5.88 -2.02
CA GLY A 452 13.46 -5.89 -1.10
C GLY A 452 12.25 -6.61 -1.70
N ALA A 453 11.27 -6.94 -0.86
CA ALA A 453 9.93 -7.32 -1.30
C ALA A 453 9.05 -6.07 -1.29
N GLY A 454 8.61 -5.64 -2.46
CA GLY A 454 7.80 -4.45 -2.65
C GLY A 454 6.31 -4.75 -2.69
N TYR A 455 5.62 -4.08 -3.60
CA TYR A 455 4.18 -4.22 -3.77
C TYR A 455 3.83 -5.66 -4.19
N TYR A 456 2.78 -6.20 -3.58
CA TYR A 456 2.34 -7.60 -3.78
C TYR A 456 3.46 -8.64 -3.60
N TYR A 457 4.50 -8.31 -2.81
CA TYR A 457 5.65 -9.18 -2.53
C TYR A 457 6.46 -9.56 -3.77
N GLY A 458 6.40 -8.72 -4.82
CA GLY A 458 7.36 -8.76 -5.91
C GLY A 458 8.75 -8.44 -5.38
N VAL A 459 9.71 -9.33 -5.61
CA VAL A 459 11.11 -9.06 -5.25
C VAL A 459 11.70 -8.16 -6.33
N TYR A 460 12.25 -7.03 -5.92
CA TYR A 460 12.90 -6.08 -6.80
C TYR A 460 14.35 -5.84 -6.38
N LYS A 461 15.14 -5.30 -7.30
CA LYS A 461 16.48 -4.76 -7.05
C LYS A 461 16.59 -3.38 -7.68
N THR A 462 17.18 -2.42 -6.98
CA THR A 462 17.43 -1.07 -7.49
C THR A 462 18.76 -0.51 -7.03
N GLU A 463 19.34 0.37 -7.84
CA GLU A 463 20.56 1.14 -7.57
C GLU A 463 20.26 2.63 -7.36
N LYS A 464 18.97 2.99 -7.36
CA LYS A 464 18.49 4.36 -7.23
C LYS A 464 17.30 4.41 -6.28
N PHE A 465 17.11 5.57 -5.67
CA PHE A 465 15.90 5.89 -4.92
C PHE A 465 15.39 7.28 -5.29
N THR A 466 14.09 7.49 -5.15
CA THR A 466 13.43 8.76 -5.49
C THR A 466 12.75 9.38 -4.27
N LEU A 467 12.97 10.68 -4.08
CA LEU A 467 12.19 11.52 -3.17
C LEU A 467 11.34 12.49 -3.97
N SER A 468 10.11 12.73 -3.52
CA SER A 468 9.21 13.70 -4.15
C SER A 468 9.08 14.95 -3.29
N SER A 469 8.83 16.09 -3.93
CA SER A 469 8.34 17.27 -3.22
C SER A 469 6.90 17.04 -2.78
N LEU A 470 6.43 17.84 -1.82
CA LEU A 470 4.99 18.03 -1.68
C LEU A 470 4.45 18.66 -2.97
N MET A 471 3.25 18.22 -3.36
CA MET A 471 2.55 18.77 -4.51
C MET A 471 2.04 20.17 -4.20
N GLN A 472 2.21 21.12 -5.11
CA GLN A 472 1.55 22.42 -5.07
C GLN A 472 0.33 22.40 -6.00
N VAL A 473 -0.77 22.95 -5.51
CA VAL A 473 -2.03 23.11 -6.26
C VAL A 473 -2.29 24.59 -6.48
N ILE A 474 -2.37 25.00 -7.74
CA ILE A 474 -2.67 26.36 -8.14
C ILE A 474 -4.07 26.34 -8.75
N THR A 475 -4.96 27.12 -8.17
CA THR A 475 -6.37 27.18 -8.57
C THR A 475 -6.57 27.92 -9.90
N PRO A 476 -7.68 27.68 -10.62
CA PRO A 476 -8.05 28.49 -11.78
C PRO A 476 -8.10 29.99 -11.47
N ARG A 477 -8.53 30.36 -10.25
CA ARG A 477 -8.61 31.75 -9.80
C ARG A 477 -7.22 32.39 -9.71
N GLU A 478 -6.24 31.69 -9.14
CA GLU A 478 -4.86 32.19 -9.03
C GLU A 478 -4.20 32.33 -10.41
N LEU A 479 -4.38 31.36 -11.31
CA LEU A 479 -3.88 31.43 -12.69
C LEU A 479 -4.44 32.67 -13.43
N LYS A 480 -5.76 32.90 -13.35
CA LYS A 480 -6.42 34.05 -13.98
C LYS A 480 -5.99 35.38 -13.35
N ASN A 481 -5.93 35.46 -12.03
CA ASN A 481 -5.52 36.67 -11.31
C ASN A 481 -4.08 37.08 -11.66
N ALA A 482 -3.17 36.10 -11.76
CA ALA A 482 -1.79 36.34 -12.14
C ALA A 482 -1.60 36.64 -13.63
N LYS A 483 -2.65 36.48 -14.46
CA LYS A 483 -2.63 36.73 -15.91
C LYS A 483 -1.50 35.97 -16.63
N VAL A 484 -1.29 34.71 -16.24
CA VAL A 484 -0.32 33.82 -16.91
C VAL A 484 -0.81 33.43 -18.31
N VAL A 485 0.09 32.92 -19.14
CA VAL A 485 -0.21 32.53 -20.53
C VAL A 485 -0.39 31.01 -20.63
N ALA A 486 -1.47 30.58 -21.28
CA ALA A 486 -1.64 29.21 -21.74
C ALA A 486 -1.01 29.04 -23.13
N THR A 487 -0.02 28.17 -23.24
CA THR A 487 0.83 28.00 -24.44
C THR A 487 0.61 26.67 -25.16
N MET A 488 0.01 25.67 -24.51
CA MET A 488 -0.27 24.37 -25.16
C MET A 488 -1.45 24.48 -26.11
N LYS A 489 -1.34 23.82 -27.26
CA LYS A 489 -2.40 23.70 -28.27
C LYS A 489 -2.70 22.23 -28.54
N PRO A 490 -3.92 21.87 -28.99
CA PRO A 490 -4.21 20.51 -29.44
C PRO A 490 -3.22 20.05 -30.50
N SER A 491 -2.76 18.81 -30.38
CA SER A 491 -1.77 18.18 -31.26
C SER A 491 -2.32 16.88 -31.84
N LEU A 492 -2.04 16.65 -33.12
CA LEU A 492 -2.28 15.35 -33.74
C LEU A 492 -1.16 14.36 -33.43
N VAL A 493 0.04 14.83 -33.05
CA VAL A 493 1.16 13.97 -32.67
C VAL A 493 1.06 13.68 -31.18
N ILE A 494 0.85 12.41 -30.83
CA ILE A 494 0.75 11.92 -29.45
C ILE A 494 2.14 11.63 -28.89
N GLU A 495 2.97 10.93 -29.67
CA GLU A 495 4.33 10.54 -29.28
C GLU A 495 5.23 10.35 -30.50
N ASP A 496 6.45 10.91 -30.45
CA ASP A 496 7.46 10.72 -31.50
C ASP A 496 8.53 9.68 -31.12
N PHE A 497 8.53 9.26 -29.85
CA PHE A 497 9.44 8.26 -29.24
C PHE A 497 10.91 8.70 -29.21
N LYS A 498 11.18 10.01 -29.19
CA LYS A 498 12.52 10.58 -29.04
C LYS A 498 12.75 11.13 -27.62
N GLY A 499 14.01 11.29 -27.25
CA GLY A 499 14.40 11.85 -25.95
C GLY A 499 13.80 11.09 -24.75
N ASP A 500 13.27 11.85 -23.80
CA ASP A 500 12.79 11.34 -22.50
C ASP A 500 11.32 10.88 -22.50
N TRP A 501 10.76 10.51 -23.66
CA TRP A 501 9.35 10.10 -23.78
C TRP A 501 8.92 9.08 -22.73
N ARG A 502 9.81 8.19 -22.29
CA ARG A 502 9.53 7.17 -21.26
C ARG A 502 9.13 7.75 -19.90
N LYS A 503 9.39 9.04 -19.61
CA LYS A 503 8.93 9.72 -18.39
C LYS A 503 7.42 9.98 -18.38
N GLU A 504 6.79 9.98 -19.56
CA GLU A 504 5.34 10.17 -19.76
C GLU A 504 4.60 8.85 -20.05
N TRP A 505 5.30 7.73 -19.90
CA TRP A 505 4.80 6.37 -20.07
C TRP A 505 5.17 5.54 -18.84
N PHE A 506 4.47 4.43 -18.64
CA PHE A 506 4.71 3.56 -17.48
C PHE A 506 4.47 2.08 -17.81
N SER A 507 5.09 1.22 -17.00
CA SER A 507 4.91 -0.22 -17.05
C SER A 507 5.07 -0.81 -15.65
N TYR A 508 4.30 -1.84 -15.35
CA TYR A 508 4.37 -2.56 -14.07
C TYR A 508 5.20 -3.84 -14.15
N ASN A 509 5.59 -4.27 -15.36
CA ASN A 509 6.37 -5.48 -15.54
C ASN A 509 7.61 -5.15 -16.37
N LYS A 510 8.74 -4.95 -15.68
CA LYS A 510 10.04 -4.63 -16.31
C LYS A 510 10.58 -5.77 -17.19
N ASN A 511 10.07 -7.00 -17.06
CA ASN A 511 10.44 -8.13 -17.91
C ASN A 511 9.68 -8.15 -19.25
N LYS A 512 8.74 -7.22 -19.44
CA LYS A 512 8.04 -7.03 -20.69
C LYS A 512 8.30 -5.63 -21.23
N TRP A 513 8.28 -5.49 -22.55
CA TRP A 513 8.41 -4.18 -23.20
C TRP A 513 7.11 -3.39 -23.20
N ASP A 514 6.00 -3.96 -22.71
CA ASP A 514 4.69 -3.32 -22.64
C ASP A 514 4.78 -1.92 -22.03
N ILE A 515 4.19 -0.95 -22.73
CA ILE A 515 4.14 0.47 -22.33
C ILE A 515 2.70 0.96 -22.28
N LYS A 516 2.43 1.88 -21.34
CA LYS A 516 1.12 2.49 -21.15
C LYS A 516 1.25 4.00 -20.99
N THR A 517 0.25 4.74 -21.43
CA THR A 517 0.16 6.18 -21.18
C THR A 517 -1.29 6.63 -21.05
N HIS A 518 -1.47 7.76 -20.36
CA HIS A 518 -2.74 8.45 -20.24
C HIS A 518 -2.88 9.67 -21.18
N LYS A 519 -1.90 9.92 -22.06
CA LYS A 519 -1.88 11.07 -22.99
C LYS A 519 -3.21 11.29 -23.72
N ILE A 520 -3.85 10.22 -24.22
CA ILE A 520 -5.11 10.32 -24.97
C ILE A 520 -6.30 10.86 -24.15
N TYR A 521 -6.21 10.83 -22.82
CA TYR A 521 -7.19 11.45 -21.93
C TYR A 521 -7.00 12.97 -21.81
N ASP A 522 -5.78 13.46 -22.04
CA ASP A 522 -5.47 14.88 -21.98
C ASP A 522 -6.06 15.60 -23.22
N PRO A 523 -6.73 16.75 -23.05
CA PRO A 523 -7.30 17.50 -24.17
C PRO A 523 -6.30 17.79 -25.29
N VAL A 524 -5.02 17.94 -24.98
CA VAL A 524 -3.96 18.21 -25.95
C VAL A 524 -3.83 17.09 -26.97
N TRP A 525 -3.98 15.82 -26.57
CA TRP A 525 -3.81 14.65 -27.45
C TRP A 525 -5.08 13.83 -27.64
N SER A 526 -6.24 14.39 -27.26
CA SER A 526 -7.53 13.74 -27.47
C SER A 526 -7.81 13.48 -28.96
N GLY A 527 -8.35 12.30 -29.26
CA GLY A 527 -8.63 11.87 -30.63
C GLY A 527 -9.75 12.67 -31.28
N PRO A 528 -9.52 13.35 -32.43
CA PRO A 528 -10.59 14.02 -33.16
C PRO A 528 -11.65 13.04 -33.67
N LYS A 529 -12.90 13.50 -33.84
CA LYS A 529 -13.96 12.71 -34.47
C LYS A 529 -13.53 12.28 -35.87
N GLY A 530 -13.70 11.00 -36.19
CA GLY A 530 -13.35 10.41 -37.50
C GLY A 530 -11.85 10.14 -37.71
N ALA A 531 -10.98 10.51 -36.76
CA ALA A 531 -9.55 10.26 -36.90
C ALA A 531 -9.22 8.75 -36.80
N LYS A 532 -8.09 8.36 -37.38
CA LYS A 532 -7.47 7.04 -37.20
C LYS A 532 -6.22 7.17 -36.33
N LEU A 533 -6.02 6.22 -35.41
CA LEU A 533 -4.77 6.09 -34.68
C LEU A 533 -3.71 5.50 -35.61
N TYR A 534 -2.59 6.18 -35.76
CA TYR A 534 -1.46 5.74 -36.57
C TYR A 534 -0.19 5.66 -35.75
N PHE A 535 0.62 4.64 -36.02
CA PHE A 535 2.02 4.56 -35.58
C PHE A 535 2.80 3.69 -36.55
N GLU A 536 4.12 3.79 -36.50
CA GLU A 536 5.01 2.87 -37.19
C GLU A 536 5.71 1.98 -36.18
N VAL A 537 5.83 0.69 -36.50
CA VAL A 537 6.52 -0.32 -35.71
C VAL A 537 7.56 -1.03 -36.55
N LYS A 538 8.70 -1.35 -35.96
CA LYS A 538 9.77 -2.14 -36.55
C LYS A 538 10.13 -3.28 -35.62
N ALA A 539 10.31 -4.48 -36.17
CA ALA A 539 10.69 -5.68 -35.42
C ALA A 539 11.64 -6.56 -36.25
N GLU A 540 12.46 -7.35 -35.57
CA GLU A 540 13.44 -8.25 -36.19
C GLU A 540 12.77 -9.43 -36.92
N VAL A 541 11.77 -10.05 -36.28
CA VAL A 541 11.07 -11.22 -36.79
C VAL A 541 9.55 -11.00 -36.77
N PRO A 542 8.77 -11.76 -37.56
CA PRO A 542 7.32 -11.69 -37.53
C PRO A 542 6.77 -11.91 -36.11
N ASN A 543 5.88 -11.01 -35.68
CA ASN A 543 5.27 -11.02 -34.35
C ASN A 543 3.80 -10.64 -34.42
N LYS A 544 3.06 -10.88 -33.34
CA LYS A 544 1.72 -10.33 -33.12
C LYS A 544 1.71 -9.54 -31.81
N MET A 545 1.33 -8.27 -31.87
CA MET A 545 1.23 -7.39 -30.71
C MET A 545 -0.22 -6.94 -30.49
N ILE A 546 -0.46 -6.31 -29.34
CA ILE A 546 -1.73 -5.65 -29.03
C ILE A 546 -1.54 -4.13 -28.96
N VAL A 547 -2.59 -3.42 -29.38
CA VAL A 547 -2.82 -2.03 -29.01
C VAL A 547 -4.12 -2.00 -28.24
N GLY A 548 -4.11 -1.43 -27.04
CA GLY A 548 -5.24 -1.43 -26.15
C GLY A 548 -5.70 -0.04 -25.75
N LEU A 549 -7.00 0.09 -25.55
CA LEU A 549 -7.67 1.27 -25.00
C LEU A 549 -8.57 0.86 -23.85
N ASP A 550 -8.23 1.24 -22.62
CA ASP A 550 -8.91 0.81 -21.39
C ASP A 550 -9.19 -0.71 -21.35
N SER A 551 -10.42 -1.20 -21.53
CA SER A 551 -10.77 -2.62 -21.57
C SER A 551 -10.92 -3.21 -22.99
N TYR A 552 -10.55 -2.46 -24.02
CA TYR A 552 -10.67 -2.83 -25.44
C TYR A 552 -9.29 -3.07 -26.05
N VAL A 553 -9.20 -3.99 -27.01
CA VAL A 553 -7.93 -4.39 -27.66
C VAL A 553 -8.12 -4.52 -29.17
N ALA A 554 -7.11 -4.09 -29.92
CA ALA A 554 -6.89 -4.45 -31.32
C ALA A 554 -5.61 -5.31 -31.42
N GLU A 555 -5.64 -6.37 -32.22
CA GLU A 555 -4.46 -7.18 -32.53
C GLU A 555 -3.79 -6.67 -33.81
N VAL A 556 -2.46 -6.59 -33.78
CA VAL A 556 -1.65 -6.09 -34.90
C VAL A 556 -0.60 -7.13 -35.27
N SER A 557 -0.65 -7.59 -36.52
CA SER A 557 0.40 -8.44 -37.10
C SER A 557 1.56 -7.56 -37.54
N VAL A 558 2.78 -7.89 -37.08
CA VAL A 558 4.03 -7.19 -37.41
C VAL A 558 4.85 -8.10 -38.31
N ARG A 559 5.21 -7.60 -39.51
CA ARG A 559 5.89 -8.40 -40.54
C ARG A 559 7.29 -8.87 -40.12
N GLY A 560 8.05 -8.06 -39.40
CA GLY A 560 9.45 -8.35 -39.06
C GLY A 560 10.42 -7.71 -40.07
N GLU A 561 11.55 -8.37 -40.31
CA GLU A 561 12.54 -8.01 -41.35
C GLU A 561 13.32 -6.70 -41.08
N ASN A 562 13.18 -6.14 -39.87
CA ASN A 562 13.74 -4.84 -39.49
C ASN A 562 13.25 -3.68 -40.39
N GLU A 563 12.07 -3.80 -41.01
CA GLU A 563 11.45 -2.73 -41.77
C GLU A 563 10.36 -1.98 -40.98
N TRP A 564 10.17 -0.70 -41.28
CA TRP A 564 9.10 0.10 -40.68
C TRP A 564 7.75 -0.25 -41.32
N GLN A 565 6.82 -0.69 -40.49
CA GLN A 565 5.44 -0.96 -40.87
C GLN A 565 4.50 0.09 -40.27
N GLY A 566 3.77 0.81 -41.11
CA GLY A 566 2.68 1.67 -40.69
C GLY A 566 1.44 0.87 -40.27
N VAL A 567 0.88 1.21 -39.12
CA VAL A 567 -0.34 0.61 -38.57
C VAL A 567 -1.40 1.70 -38.46
N LYS A 568 -2.60 1.44 -38.98
CA LYS A 568 -3.75 2.36 -38.94
C LYS A 568 -4.92 1.66 -38.26
N LEU A 569 -5.44 2.23 -37.19
CA LEU A 569 -6.56 1.69 -36.42
C LEU A 569 -7.70 2.72 -36.29
N THR A 570 -8.91 2.25 -36.55
CA THR A 570 -10.18 2.92 -36.28
C THR A 570 -10.66 2.58 -34.87
N VAL A 571 -11.61 3.36 -34.33
CA VAL A 571 -12.25 3.03 -33.05
C VAL A 571 -12.89 1.63 -33.07
N SER A 572 -13.46 1.23 -34.22
CA SER A 572 -14.14 -0.05 -34.38
C SER A 572 -13.22 -1.27 -34.31
N ASP A 573 -11.90 -1.10 -34.51
CA ASP A 573 -10.92 -2.18 -34.41
C ASP A 573 -10.70 -2.63 -32.96
N PHE A 574 -10.99 -1.77 -31.98
CA PHE A 574 -10.82 -2.05 -30.57
C PHE A 574 -12.05 -2.79 -30.02
N LYS A 575 -11.85 -4.05 -29.64
CA LYS A 575 -12.92 -4.91 -29.12
C LYS A 575 -12.73 -5.23 -27.65
N ASN A 576 -13.83 -5.16 -26.88
CA ASN A 576 -13.84 -5.67 -25.51
C ASN A 576 -13.95 -7.22 -25.47
N PHE A 577 -14.11 -7.77 -24.27
CA PHE A 577 -14.34 -9.20 -24.08
C PHE A 577 -15.54 -9.75 -24.89
N LYS A 578 -16.63 -8.98 -24.98
CA LYS A 578 -17.87 -9.32 -25.69
C LYS A 578 -17.82 -9.06 -27.21
N LEU A 579 -16.64 -8.69 -27.75
CA LEU A 579 -16.47 -8.31 -29.16
C LEU A 579 -17.17 -6.99 -29.56
N GLU A 580 -17.53 -6.16 -28.60
CA GLU A 580 -18.14 -4.85 -28.83
C GLU A 580 -17.06 -3.77 -28.95
N SER A 581 -17.32 -2.73 -29.74
CA SER A 581 -16.48 -1.53 -29.87
C SER A 581 -17.20 -0.29 -29.34
N LYS A 582 -16.42 0.74 -29.01
CA LYS A 582 -16.93 2.09 -28.75
C LYS A 582 -17.17 2.86 -30.06
N ASN A 583 -17.75 4.05 -29.94
CA ASN A 583 -18.06 4.91 -31.09
C ASN A 583 -17.20 6.18 -31.13
N SER A 584 -16.50 6.52 -30.04
CA SER A 584 -15.67 7.73 -29.96
C SER A 584 -14.35 7.49 -29.23
N TRP A 585 -13.29 8.17 -29.69
CA TRP A 585 -11.99 8.23 -28.99
C TRP A 585 -12.07 8.88 -27.61
N SER A 586 -13.02 9.80 -27.41
CA SER A 586 -13.19 10.55 -26.15
C SER A 586 -13.62 9.68 -24.96
N GLU A 587 -13.99 8.43 -25.20
CA GLU A 587 -14.40 7.48 -24.17
C GLU A 587 -13.20 6.80 -23.48
N PHE A 588 -12.00 6.91 -24.07
CA PHE A 588 -10.82 6.19 -23.60
C PHE A 588 -9.88 7.06 -22.78
N ARG A 589 -9.26 6.48 -21.75
CA ARG A 589 -8.34 7.21 -20.87
C ARG A 589 -6.93 6.64 -20.80
N GLN A 590 -6.73 5.40 -21.24
CA GLN A 590 -5.42 4.75 -21.28
C GLN A 590 -5.17 4.14 -22.65
N LEU A 591 -4.03 4.47 -23.24
CA LEU A 591 -3.45 3.74 -24.37
C LEU A 591 -2.39 2.77 -23.86
N ARG A 592 -2.35 1.56 -24.42
CA ARG A 592 -1.31 0.57 -24.14
C ARG A 592 -0.82 -0.13 -25.40
N MET A 593 0.45 -0.48 -25.41
CA MET A 593 1.08 -1.29 -26.44
C MET A 593 1.82 -2.43 -25.75
N GLY A 594 1.67 -3.65 -26.22
CA GLY A 594 2.27 -4.81 -25.55
C GLY A 594 2.25 -6.07 -26.40
N ALA A 595 2.89 -7.12 -25.91
CA ALA A 595 2.95 -8.40 -26.63
C ALA A 595 1.64 -9.19 -26.53
N THR A 596 1.05 -9.22 -25.34
CA THR A 596 -0.09 -10.09 -25.02
C THR A 596 -1.02 -9.44 -24.02
N GLU A 597 -2.30 -9.77 -24.08
CA GLU A 597 -3.25 -9.43 -23.04
C GLU A 597 -4.29 -10.51 -22.80
N THR A 598 -4.77 -10.59 -21.57
CA THR A 598 -5.87 -11.47 -21.18
C THR A 598 -7.14 -10.63 -20.97
N LEU A 599 -8.06 -10.70 -21.92
CA LEU A 599 -9.40 -10.12 -21.78
C LEU A 599 -10.23 -11.02 -20.86
N ARG A 600 -10.55 -10.50 -19.67
CA ARG A 600 -11.31 -11.23 -18.65
C ARG A 600 -12.81 -10.95 -18.79
N PRO A 601 -13.66 -11.95 -18.53
CA PRO A 601 -15.09 -11.73 -18.46
C PRO A 601 -15.47 -10.85 -17.25
N PRO A 602 -16.72 -10.38 -17.16
CA PRO A 602 -17.25 -9.78 -15.95
C PRO A 602 -17.02 -10.67 -14.71
N LYS A 603 -16.83 -10.05 -13.54
CA LYS A 603 -16.68 -10.79 -12.27
C LYS A 603 -17.85 -11.77 -12.09
N LEU A 604 -17.56 -12.97 -11.57
CA LEU A 604 -18.52 -14.07 -11.35
C LEU A 604 -19.07 -14.73 -12.62
N SER A 605 -18.56 -14.39 -13.80
CA SER A 605 -18.88 -15.12 -15.03
C SER A 605 -18.11 -16.44 -15.13
N GLU A 606 -18.78 -17.49 -15.61
CA GLU A 606 -18.16 -18.79 -15.93
C GLU A 606 -17.42 -18.80 -17.28
N LEU A 607 -17.51 -17.72 -18.06
CA LEU A 607 -16.86 -17.64 -19.36
C LEU A 607 -15.34 -17.68 -19.21
N LYS A 608 -14.65 -18.32 -20.17
CA LYS A 608 -13.19 -18.37 -20.16
C LYS A 608 -12.61 -17.03 -20.62
N ALA A 609 -11.52 -16.62 -19.97
CA ALA A 609 -10.76 -15.45 -20.42
C ALA A 609 -10.18 -15.69 -21.83
N ARG A 610 -10.12 -14.63 -22.64
CA ARG A 610 -9.56 -14.67 -24.00
C ARG A 610 -8.15 -14.08 -23.99
N GLN A 611 -7.18 -14.85 -24.46
CA GLN A 611 -5.83 -14.35 -24.73
C GLN A 611 -5.79 -13.71 -26.12
N VAL A 612 -5.17 -12.54 -26.23
CA VAL A 612 -4.92 -11.82 -27.49
C VAL A 612 -3.44 -11.45 -27.58
N GLY A 613 -2.93 -11.29 -28.81
CA GLY A 613 -1.51 -11.11 -29.07
C GLY A 613 -0.71 -12.42 -28.99
N SER A 614 0.62 -12.33 -28.93
CA SER A 614 1.50 -13.49 -28.80
C SER A 614 2.78 -13.14 -28.03
N PRO A 615 3.41 -14.10 -27.31
CA PRO A 615 4.71 -13.86 -26.69
C PRO A 615 5.70 -13.32 -27.71
N TRP A 616 6.35 -12.21 -27.35
CA TRP A 616 7.26 -11.50 -28.25
C TRP A 616 8.53 -12.29 -28.52
N LYS A 617 8.95 -12.35 -29.78
CA LYS A 617 10.17 -13.03 -30.24
C LYS A 617 11.17 -12.02 -30.81
N GLY A 618 12.45 -12.29 -30.61
CA GLY A 618 13.54 -11.43 -31.08
C GLY A 618 13.73 -10.18 -30.22
N LYS A 619 14.47 -9.20 -30.76
CA LYS A 619 14.69 -7.89 -30.11
C LYS A 619 13.39 -7.13 -29.88
N LEU A 620 13.40 -6.23 -28.90
CA LEU A 620 12.26 -5.38 -28.56
C LEU A 620 11.80 -4.55 -29.78
N PRO A 621 10.49 -4.28 -29.91
CA PRO A 621 10.00 -3.44 -31.00
C PRO A 621 10.48 -1.99 -30.85
N GLU A 622 10.71 -1.35 -31.99
CA GLU A 622 10.89 0.09 -32.07
C GLU A 622 9.62 0.75 -32.60
N PHE A 623 9.29 1.92 -32.08
CA PHE A 623 8.11 2.70 -32.46
C PHE A 623 8.50 4.10 -32.92
N ARG A 624 7.72 4.66 -33.84
CA ARG A 624 7.79 6.10 -34.19
C ARG A 624 6.43 6.62 -34.67
N PHE A 625 6.25 7.93 -34.60
CA PHE A 625 5.10 8.66 -35.17
C PHE A 625 3.72 8.20 -34.67
N LEU A 626 3.53 8.01 -33.36
CA LEU A 626 2.19 7.79 -32.81
C LEU A 626 1.39 9.10 -32.92
N LYS A 627 0.36 9.09 -33.76
CA LYS A 627 -0.42 10.29 -34.11
C LYS A 627 -1.85 9.95 -34.55
N TRP A 628 -2.69 10.98 -34.56
CA TRP A 628 -4.00 10.99 -35.20
C TRP A 628 -3.86 11.35 -36.68
N LEU A 629 -4.42 10.53 -37.56
CA LEU A 629 -4.65 10.89 -38.96
C LEU A 629 -6.07 11.42 -39.10
N LYS A 630 -6.21 12.68 -39.51
CA LYS A 630 -7.48 13.23 -40.00
C LYS A 630 -7.59 12.88 -41.47
N GLU A 631 -8.75 12.36 -41.86
CA GLU A 631 -9.12 12.24 -43.27
C GLU A 631 -9.59 13.59 -43.82
#